data_AF-A0A258UXG9-F1
#
_entry.id   AF-A0A258UXG9-F1
#
_cell.length_a   1.000
_cell.length_b   1.000
_cell.length_c   1.000
_cell.angle_alpha   90.00
_cell.angle_beta   90.00
_cell.angle_gamma   90.00
#
_symmetry.space_group_name_H-M   'P 1'
#
loop_
_entity.id
_entity.type
_entity.pdbx_description
1 polymer ?
#
loop_
_entity_poly.entity_id
_entity_poly.type
_entity_poly.pdbx_seq_one_letter_code
_entity_poly.pdbx_strand_id
1 'polypeptide(L)'
;MPEWLGWNSHGLAQLPCPVGFGKGTMNAEAWHMSCVKVGDGTIVRLCRTLLVQRSKVAQPIYAIGALCALLVGAPHIEAKVPQVLVRADQPLRFGTLLVPLSGSRTVSPQGQITDIGLFEIRNDPVGPAQFTVTYDRGNESRRSIDIEIQIFLSGSQRIRVGGVEGQVSQLTSDISGSGGLMTDGSVRLTIRNCRERQCSVSFRVGARIDLTRSAGGASLVLPLSATATVLSAR
;
A
#
# COMPACT_ATOMS: atom_id res chain seq x y z
N MET A 1 26.85 16.39 -9.05
CA MET A 1 27.90 15.36 -9.19
C MET A 1 28.73 15.36 -7.92
N PRO A 2 28.71 14.28 -7.11
CA PRO A 2 29.81 14.02 -6.19
C PRO A 2 30.57 12.76 -6.62
N GLU A 3 31.89 12.91 -6.55
CA GLU A 3 32.95 12.08 -7.08
C GLU A 3 33.61 11.36 -5.92
N TRP A 4 33.24 10.10 -5.62
CA TRP A 4 33.96 9.25 -4.66
C TRP A 4 33.75 7.77 -4.97
N LEU A 5 34.53 7.22 -5.91
CA LEU A 5 34.72 5.77 -6.07
C LEU A 5 36.20 5.50 -6.34
N GLY A 6 36.96 5.19 -5.29
CA GLY A 6 38.30 4.64 -5.41
C GLY A 6 38.23 3.16 -5.78
N TRP A 7 38.83 2.79 -6.91
CA TRP A 7 38.95 1.39 -7.35
C TRP A 7 40.26 0.80 -6.81
N ASN A 8 40.17 -0.29 -6.05
CA ASN A 8 41.33 -1.12 -5.72
C ASN A 8 41.50 -2.22 -6.79
N SER A 9 42.73 -2.66 -7.01
CA SER A 9 43.19 -3.59 -8.06
C SER A 9 42.61 -5.02 -8.03
N HIS A 10 41.57 -5.27 -7.23
CA HIS A 10 40.90 -6.57 -7.11
C HIS A 10 39.38 -6.53 -7.42
N GLY A 11 38.85 -5.43 -7.97
CA GLY A 11 37.49 -5.41 -8.55
C GLY A 11 36.32 -5.53 -7.58
N LEU A 12 36.53 -5.35 -6.27
CA LEU A 12 35.46 -5.36 -5.27
C LEU A 12 35.11 -3.94 -4.82
N ALA A 13 33.84 -3.54 -4.99
CA ALA A 13 33.31 -2.27 -4.51
C ALA A 13 33.18 -2.29 -2.98
N GLN A 14 33.95 -1.44 -2.31
CA GLN A 14 33.96 -1.29 -0.86
C GLN A 14 32.89 -0.26 -0.45
N LEU A 15 31.73 -0.73 0.03
CA LEU A 15 30.67 0.16 0.49
C LEU A 15 30.90 0.57 1.96
N PRO A 16 30.70 1.86 2.33
CA PRO A 16 30.74 2.29 3.72
C PRO A 16 29.58 1.66 4.50
N CYS A 17 29.87 0.94 5.59
CA CYS A 17 28.83 0.35 6.43
C CYS A 17 28.16 1.48 7.27
N PRO A 18 26.82 1.49 7.43
CA PRO A 18 26.15 2.48 8.28
C PRO A 18 26.54 2.27 9.75
N VAL A 19 27.09 3.31 10.37
CA VAL A 19 27.57 3.31 11.75
C VAL A 19 26.40 3.65 12.68
N GLY A 20 25.74 2.62 13.23
CA GLY A 20 24.82 2.79 14.35
C GLY A 20 25.60 2.93 15.65
N PHE A 21 25.83 4.16 16.10
CA PHE A 21 26.53 4.47 17.34
C PHE A 21 25.68 4.10 18.58
N GLY A 22 25.97 2.95 19.19
CA GLY A 22 25.70 2.71 20.60
C GLY A 22 26.88 3.21 21.43
N LYS A 23 26.72 4.30 22.18
CA LYS A 23 27.72 4.79 23.14
C LYS A 23 27.83 3.81 24.31
N GLY A 24 28.79 2.89 24.25
CA GLY A 24 29.29 2.12 25.38
C GLY A 24 30.78 2.39 25.54
N THR A 25 31.17 2.95 26.68
CA THR A 25 32.56 3.18 27.06
C THR A 25 33.23 1.85 27.37
N MET A 26 34.02 1.32 26.44
CA MET A 26 34.97 0.24 26.70
C MET A 26 36.27 0.46 25.93
N ASN A 27 37.34 -0.04 26.52
CA ASN A 27 38.74 0.17 26.21
C ASN A 27 39.07 -0.02 24.71
N ALA A 28 40.07 0.73 24.25
CA ALA A 28 40.51 0.79 22.86
C ALA A 28 41.08 -0.55 22.37
N GLU A 29 40.20 -1.47 21.97
CA GLU A 29 40.51 -2.55 21.04
C GLU A 29 40.15 -2.08 19.63
N ALA A 30 41.15 -2.03 18.74
CA ALA A 30 40.94 -1.65 17.35
C ALA A 30 40.25 -2.80 16.59
N TRP A 31 38.92 -2.74 16.48
CA TRP A 31 38.14 -3.69 15.70
C TRP A 31 38.08 -3.25 14.23
N HIS A 32 38.73 -3.99 13.34
CA HIS A 32 38.58 -3.82 11.90
C HIS A 32 37.37 -4.63 11.42
N MET A 33 36.22 -3.97 11.22
CA MET A 33 35.06 -4.60 10.58
C MET A 33 35.16 -4.45 9.07
N SER A 34 34.95 -5.54 8.34
CA SER A 34 34.78 -5.51 6.88
C SER A 34 33.45 -6.14 6.50
N CYS A 35 32.64 -5.42 5.75
CA CYS A 35 31.38 -5.90 5.20
C CYS A 35 31.65 -6.41 3.78
N VAL A 36 31.24 -7.64 3.45
CA VAL A 36 31.33 -8.19 2.09
C VAL A 36 29.92 -8.47 1.58
N LYS A 37 29.62 -8.00 0.37
CA LYS A 37 28.34 -8.26 -0.31
C LYS A 37 28.47 -9.54 -1.12
N VAL A 38 27.62 -10.53 -0.82
CA VAL A 38 27.54 -11.79 -1.58
C VAL A 38 26.37 -11.68 -2.56
N GLY A 39 26.49 -12.30 -3.75
CA GLY A 39 25.78 -12.00 -5.00
C GLY A 39 24.26 -11.74 -4.96
N ASP A 40 23.54 -12.21 -3.94
CA ASP A 40 22.08 -12.07 -3.81
C ASP A 40 21.63 -10.89 -2.93
N GLY A 41 22.51 -9.91 -2.68
CA GLY A 41 22.20 -8.72 -1.87
C GLY A 41 22.34 -8.93 -0.36
N THR A 42 22.70 -10.14 0.07
CA THR A 42 23.05 -10.45 1.46
C THR A 42 24.39 -9.79 1.84
N ILE A 43 24.39 -9.02 2.93
CA ILE A 43 25.61 -8.40 3.49
C ILE A 43 26.10 -9.27 4.63
N VAL A 44 27.30 -9.83 4.50
CA VAL A 44 27.95 -10.61 5.56
C VAL A 44 28.94 -9.71 6.29
N ARG A 45 28.79 -9.60 7.62
CA ARG A 45 29.77 -8.94 8.49
C ARG A 45 30.84 -9.95 8.88
N LEU A 46 32.08 -9.71 8.44
CA LEU A 46 33.24 -10.45 8.90
C LEU A 46 33.88 -9.68 10.05
N CYS A 47 33.82 -10.24 11.25
CA CYS A 47 34.57 -9.73 12.39
C CYS A 47 35.97 -10.34 12.32
N ARG A 48 36.97 -9.54 11.93
CA ARG A 48 38.35 -10.01 11.82
C ARG A 48 39.07 -9.68 13.13
N THR A 49 39.18 -10.65 14.03
CA THR A 49 39.96 -10.50 15.26
C THR A 49 41.45 -10.49 14.91
N LEU A 50 42.08 -9.31 14.99
CA LEU A 50 43.54 -9.18 14.86
C LEU A 50 44.20 -9.68 16.15
N LEU A 51 44.54 -10.96 16.18
CA LEU A 51 45.42 -11.51 17.21
C LEU A 51 46.84 -10.98 16.98
N VAL A 52 47.23 -9.95 17.73
CA VAL A 52 48.62 -9.51 17.85
C VAL A 52 49.38 -10.55 18.67
N GLN A 53 49.99 -11.52 17.99
CA GLN A 53 50.91 -12.47 18.60
C GLN A 53 52.29 -11.83 18.73
N ARG A 54 52.60 -11.33 19.94
CA ARG A 54 53.97 -11.03 20.37
C ARG A 54 54.40 -12.11 21.34
N SER A 55 55.09 -13.15 20.87
CA SER A 55 55.87 -14.02 21.76
C SER A 55 57.06 -14.65 21.03
N LYS A 56 58.26 -14.41 21.58
CA LYS A 56 59.47 -15.20 21.33
C LYS A 56 59.55 -16.25 22.43
N VAL A 57 58.92 -17.41 22.28
CA VAL A 57 59.31 -18.62 23.03
C VAL A 57 58.93 -19.83 22.17
N ALA A 58 59.92 -20.66 21.85
CA ALA A 58 59.74 -21.91 21.13
C ALA A 58 59.24 -23.00 22.10
N GLN A 59 58.02 -23.49 21.89
CA GLN A 59 57.52 -24.74 22.49
C GLN A 59 56.52 -25.47 21.55
N PRO A 60 56.42 -26.81 21.67
CA PRO A 60 55.88 -27.66 20.62
C PRO A 60 54.34 -27.80 20.66
N ILE A 61 53.77 -27.65 19.47
CA ILE A 61 52.65 -28.40 18.87
C ILE A 61 51.86 -29.29 19.85
N TYR A 62 50.75 -28.76 20.37
CA TYR A 62 49.56 -29.56 20.69
C TYR A 62 48.37 -28.98 19.93
N ALA A 63 47.81 -29.81 19.06
CA ALA A 63 46.68 -29.51 18.18
C ALA A 63 45.43 -29.18 19.01
N ILE A 64 45.06 -27.90 19.07
CA ILE A 64 43.72 -27.47 19.50
C ILE A 64 42.86 -27.42 18.24
N GLY A 65 42.15 -28.51 18.01
CA GLY A 65 41.22 -28.68 16.90
C GLY A 65 40.10 -27.65 16.92
N ALA A 66 39.98 -26.95 15.80
CA ALA A 66 38.87 -26.16 15.30
C ALA A 66 37.49 -26.49 15.92
N LEU A 67 37.04 -25.62 16.84
CA LEU A 67 35.64 -25.51 17.26
C LEU A 67 35.08 -24.17 16.76
N CYS A 68 35.00 -23.99 15.44
CA CYS A 68 34.59 -22.71 14.84
C CYS A 68 33.79 -22.94 13.56
N ALA A 69 32.70 -23.69 13.65
CA ALA A 69 31.72 -23.78 12.57
C ALA A 69 30.42 -24.34 13.15
N LEU A 70 29.44 -23.47 13.45
CA LEU A 70 28.00 -23.73 13.49
C LEU A 70 27.27 -22.45 13.97
N LEU A 71 27.63 -21.28 13.43
CA LEU A 71 26.70 -20.14 13.41
C LEU A 71 25.95 -20.21 12.09
N VAL A 72 25.12 -21.25 11.97
CA VAL A 72 24.12 -21.33 10.91
C VAL A 72 23.18 -20.15 11.11
N GLY A 73 23.13 -19.28 10.12
CA GLY A 73 22.39 -18.02 10.16
C GLY A 73 20.98 -18.21 10.71
N ALA A 74 20.70 -17.58 11.84
CA ALA A 74 19.33 -17.44 12.29
C ALA A 74 18.56 -16.75 11.15
N PRO A 75 17.44 -17.33 10.67
CA PRO A 75 16.62 -16.64 9.70
C PRO A 75 16.20 -15.32 10.33
N HIS A 76 16.61 -14.21 9.71
CA HIS A 76 16.07 -12.92 10.08
C HIS A 76 14.57 -13.01 9.84
N ILE A 77 13.78 -13.02 10.92
CA ILE A 77 12.34 -12.88 10.82
C ILE A 77 12.13 -11.43 10.35
N GLU A 78 12.09 -11.27 9.04
CA GLU A 78 11.81 -10.00 8.40
C GLU A 78 10.39 -9.61 8.78
N ALA A 79 10.27 -8.54 9.56
CA ALA A 79 8.97 -8.01 9.93
C ALA A 79 8.24 -7.61 8.64
N LYS A 80 7.08 -8.24 8.38
CA LYS A 80 6.27 -7.90 7.21
C LYS A 80 5.96 -6.40 7.26
N VAL A 81 6.22 -5.70 6.16
CA VAL A 81 5.96 -4.27 6.06
C VAL A 81 4.46 -4.02 6.12
N PRO A 82 3.99 -2.97 6.82
CA PRO A 82 2.58 -2.60 6.80
C PRO A 82 2.09 -2.30 5.38
N GLN A 83 0.89 -2.76 5.04
CA GLN A 83 0.31 -2.65 3.71
C GLN A 83 -1.15 -2.21 3.79
N VAL A 84 -1.57 -1.40 2.81
CA VAL A 84 -2.99 -1.06 2.60
C VAL A 84 -3.44 -1.62 1.27
N LEU A 85 -4.59 -2.28 1.29
CA LEU A 85 -5.23 -2.85 0.11
C LEU A 85 -6.65 -2.28 0.00
N VAL A 86 -7.03 -1.88 -1.21
CA VAL A 86 -8.41 -1.50 -1.52
C VAL A 86 -8.98 -2.53 -2.48
N ARG A 87 -10.14 -3.07 -2.15
CA ARG A 87 -10.88 -3.99 -2.99
C ARG A 87 -12.20 -3.34 -3.41
N ALA A 88 -12.50 -3.41 -4.70
CA ALA A 88 -13.83 -3.09 -5.22
C ALA A 88 -14.71 -4.34 -5.08
N ASP A 89 -15.74 -4.26 -4.24
CA ASP A 89 -16.64 -5.37 -3.96
C ASP A 89 -17.87 -5.33 -4.87
N GLN A 90 -18.37 -4.12 -5.17
CA GLN A 90 -19.51 -3.92 -6.05
C GLN A 90 -19.28 -2.69 -6.94
N PRO A 91 -19.57 -2.77 -8.26
CA PRO A 91 -19.50 -1.62 -9.14
C PRO A 91 -20.71 -0.71 -8.96
N LEU A 92 -20.60 0.56 -9.36
CA LEU A 92 -21.72 1.49 -9.38
C LEU A 92 -22.64 1.13 -10.55
N ARG A 93 -23.93 0.93 -10.26
CA ARG A 93 -24.93 0.51 -11.24
C ARG A 93 -26.08 1.51 -11.28
N PHE A 94 -26.42 1.97 -12.48
CA PHE A 94 -27.57 2.83 -12.74
C PHE A 94 -28.77 2.07 -13.33
N GLY A 95 -28.64 0.77 -13.59
CA GLY A 95 -29.69 -0.07 -14.17
C GLY A 95 -29.92 0.18 -15.65
N THR A 96 -31.06 -0.29 -16.16
CA THR A 96 -31.48 -0.09 -17.55
C THR A 96 -32.52 1.02 -17.67
N LEU A 97 -32.17 2.02 -18.48
CA LEU A 97 -32.90 3.27 -18.58
C LEU A 97 -33.37 3.54 -20.00
N LEU A 98 -34.60 4.02 -20.14
CA LEU A 98 -35.10 4.71 -21.32
C LEU A 98 -34.87 6.20 -21.12
N VAL A 99 -34.09 6.78 -22.03
CA VAL A 99 -33.84 8.22 -22.07
C VAL A 99 -34.70 8.78 -23.21
N PRO A 100 -35.69 9.65 -22.99
CA PRO A 100 -36.46 10.21 -24.10
C PRO A 100 -35.62 11.15 -24.97
N LEU A 101 -34.93 12.10 -24.33
CA LEU A 101 -34.03 13.09 -24.95
C LEU A 101 -32.79 13.29 -24.07
N SER A 102 -33.03 13.66 -22.82
CA SER A 102 -32.03 13.79 -21.77
C SER A 102 -32.68 13.59 -20.39
N GLY A 103 -31.87 13.33 -19.38
CA GLY A 103 -32.32 13.19 -18.01
C GLY A 103 -31.16 12.98 -17.05
N SER A 104 -31.44 12.73 -15.78
CA SER A 104 -30.43 12.39 -14.80
C SER A 104 -30.92 11.36 -13.79
N ARG A 105 -30.00 10.49 -13.35
CA ARG A 105 -30.23 9.54 -12.27
C ARG A 105 -29.18 9.76 -11.20
N THR A 106 -29.63 9.86 -9.96
CA THR A 106 -28.76 9.90 -8.77
C THR A 106 -28.93 8.61 -8.00
N VAL A 107 -27.81 7.95 -7.70
CA VAL A 107 -27.74 6.81 -6.78
C VAL A 107 -26.94 7.27 -5.57
N SER A 108 -27.54 7.31 -4.39
CA SER A 108 -26.85 7.72 -3.17
C SER A 108 -25.98 6.58 -2.61
N PRO A 109 -24.99 6.89 -1.74
CA PRO A 109 -24.23 5.87 -1.02
C PRO A 109 -25.10 4.92 -0.19
N GLN A 110 -26.29 5.37 0.22
CA GLN A 110 -27.27 4.57 0.96
C GLN A 110 -28.19 3.76 0.05
N GLY A 111 -28.05 3.87 -1.28
CA GLY A 111 -28.88 3.17 -2.26
C GLY A 111 -30.21 3.86 -2.58
N GLN A 112 -30.39 5.13 -2.20
CA GLN A 112 -31.55 5.90 -2.63
C GLN A 112 -31.40 6.29 -4.09
N ILE A 113 -32.49 6.22 -4.85
CA ILE A 113 -32.51 6.48 -6.29
C ILE A 113 -33.42 7.67 -6.55
N THR A 114 -32.93 8.65 -7.29
CA THR A 114 -33.71 9.82 -7.73
C THR A 114 -33.54 10.01 -9.22
N ASP A 115 -34.65 10.07 -9.94
CA ASP A 115 -34.69 10.21 -11.39
C ASP A 115 -35.35 11.51 -11.83
N ILE A 116 -34.81 12.09 -12.90
CA ILE A 116 -35.35 13.27 -13.56
C ILE A 116 -35.35 13.02 -15.07
N GLY A 117 -36.53 12.94 -15.69
CA GLY A 117 -36.65 12.80 -17.15
C GLY A 117 -36.22 11.43 -17.69
N LEU A 118 -36.21 10.40 -16.85
CA LEU A 118 -35.82 9.03 -17.21
C LEU A 118 -36.96 8.06 -16.88
N PHE A 119 -37.05 6.96 -17.62
CA PHE A 119 -37.96 5.85 -17.30
C PHE A 119 -37.16 4.56 -17.12
N GLU A 120 -37.46 3.81 -16.07
CA GLU A 120 -36.87 2.49 -15.86
C GLU A 120 -37.59 1.43 -16.71
N ILE A 121 -36.84 0.63 -17.47
CA ILE A 121 -37.42 -0.36 -18.39
C ILE A 121 -37.44 -1.76 -17.77
N ARG A 122 -36.51 -2.04 -16.84
CA ARG A 122 -36.27 -3.37 -16.30
C ARG A 122 -35.80 -3.26 -14.86
N ASN A 123 -36.17 -4.25 -14.06
CA ASN A 123 -35.74 -4.43 -12.67
C ASN A 123 -34.28 -4.90 -12.57
N ASP A 124 -33.37 -4.24 -13.29
CA ASP A 124 -31.94 -4.51 -13.20
C ASP A 124 -31.40 -3.94 -11.90
N PRO A 125 -30.40 -4.58 -11.27
CA PRO A 125 -29.88 -4.12 -9.99
C PRO A 125 -29.25 -2.73 -10.12
N VAL A 126 -29.83 -1.77 -9.38
CA VAL A 126 -29.32 -0.41 -9.18
C VAL A 126 -28.69 -0.34 -7.80
N GLY A 127 -27.54 0.30 -7.66
CA GLY A 127 -26.89 0.41 -6.37
C GLY A 127 -25.55 1.14 -6.41
N PRO A 128 -25.09 1.63 -5.24
CA PRO A 128 -23.81 2.31 -5.11
C PRO A 128 -22.65 1.35 -5.38
N ALA A 129 -21.48 1.91 -5.72
CA ALA A 129 -20.26 1.13 -5.63
C ALA A 129 -19.93 0.85 -4.15
N GLN A 130 -19.34 -0.31 -3.88
CA GLN A 130 -18.87 -0.69 -2.54
C GLN A 130 -17.38 -1.03 -2.61
N PHE A 131 -16.64 -0.49 -1.66
CA PHE A 131 -15.21 -0.74 -1.50
C PHE A 131 -14.91 -1.19 -0.08
N THR A 132 -13.94 -2.10 0.05
CA THR A 132 -13.37 -2.50 1.34
C THR A 132 -11.89 -2.16 1.37
N VAL A 133 -11.52 -1.36 2.36
CA VAL A 133 -10.12 -1.00 2.65
C VAL A 133 -9.65 -1.91 3.76
N THR A 134 -8.57 -2.64 3.51
CA THR A 134 -7.92 -3.50 4.49
C THR A 134 -6.52 -2.99 4.77
N TYR A 135 -6.23 -2.75 6.03
CA TYR A 135 -4.89 -2.42 6.51
C TYR A 135 -4.30 -3.66 7.20
N ASP A 136 -3.17 -4.15 6.70
CA ASP A 136 -2.36 -5.19 7.34
C ASP A 136 -1.16 -4.52 8.02
N ARG A 137 -1.08 -4.59 9.35
CA ARG A 137 0.00 -3.98 10.13
C ARG A 137 1.33 -4.73 10.02
N GLY A 138 1.33 -5.94 9.44
CA GLY A 138 2.51 -6.78 9.25
C GLY A 138 3.00 -7.54 10.49
N ASN A 139 2.66 -7.10 11.71
CA ASN A 139 2.97 -7.77 12.97
C ASN A 139 1.71 -8.17 13.77
N GLU A 140 1.87 -9.01 14.80
CA GLU A 140 0.75 -9.48 15.66
C GLU A 140 0.67 -8.70 16.99
N SER A 141 1.09 -7.44 16.99
CA SER A 141 1.01 -6.62 18.20
C SER A 141 -0.44 -6.41 18.63
N ARG A 142 -0.70 -6.50 19.94
CA ARG A 142 -2.03 -6.25 20.53
C ARG A 142 -2.30 -4.78 20.85
N ARG A 143 -1.32 -3.89 20.60
CA ARG A 143 -1.50 -2.45 20.82
C ARG A 143 -2.56 -1.94 19.85
N SER A 144 -3.60 -1.29 20.39
CA SER A 144 -4.59 -0.57 19.59
C SER A 144 -3.92 0.62 18.91
N ILE A 145 -4.15 0.74 17.61
CA ILE A 145 -3.70 1.90 16.84
C ILE A 145 -4.89 2.50 16.08
N ASP A 146 -4.84 3.82 15.88
CA ASP A 146 -5.73 4.51 14.96
C ASP A 146 -4.99 4.74 13.64
N ILE A 147 -5.64 4.40 12.53
CA ILE A 147 -5.04 4.48 11.20
C ILE A 147 -5.80 5.52 10.39
N GLU A 148 -5.09 6.51 9.85
CA GLU A 148 -5.63 7.50 8.92
C GLU A 148 -5.18 7.14 7.51
N ILE A 149 -6.14 6.95 6.61
CA ILE A 149 -5.92 6.52 5.23
C ILE A 149 -6.49 7.58 4.30
N GLN A 150 -5.72 8.00 3.31
CA GLN A 150 -6.20 8.81 2.20
C GLN A 150 -6.63 7.89 1.07
N ILE A 151 -7.88 8.01 0.63
CA ILE A 151 -8.44 7.29 -0.50
C ILE A 151 -8.52 8.24 -1.69
N PHE A 152 -8.08 7.78 -2.85
CA PHE A 152 -8.25 8.45 -4.13
C PHE A 152 -9.22 7.65 -4.97
N LEU A 153 -10.26 8.30 -5.47
CA LEU A 153 -11.23 7.70 -6.38
C LEU A 153 -10.90 8.12 -7.80
N SER A 154 -10.98 7.16 -8.71
CA SER A 154 -10.76 7.35 -10.14
C SER A 154 -11.82 6.58 -10.92
N GLY A 155 -12.23 7.10 -12.06
CA GLY A 155 -13.22 6.46 -12.91
C GLY A 155 -13.48 7.24 -14.18
N SER A 156 -14.08 6.59 -15.17
CA SER A 156 -14.49 7.32 -16.38
C SER A 156 -15.59 8.32 -16.03
N GLN A 157 -15.43 9.57 -16.44
CA GLN A 157 -16.49 10.56 -16.30
C GLN A 157 -17.54 10.43 -17.39
N ARG A 158 -17.27 9.69 -18.47
CA ARG A 158 -18.17 9.52 -19.61
C ARG A 158 -18.33 8.07 -19.99
N ILE A 159 -19.56 7.65 -20.26
CA ILE A 159 -19.88 6.32 -20.75
C ILE A 159 -20.78 6.45 -21.98
N ARG A 160 -20.56 5.59 -22.98
CA ARG A 160 -21.41 5.54 -24.17
C ARG A 160 -21.81 4.11 -24.45
N VAL A 161 -23.11 3.82 -24.34
CA VAL A 161 -23.66 2.47 -24.49
C VAL A 161 -24.99 2.58 -25.23
N GLY A 162 -25.17 1.82 -26.32
CA GLY A 162 -26.47 1.71 -26.99
C GLY A 162 -27.06 3.01 -27.54
N GLY A 163 -26.23 4.01 -27.87
CA GLY A 163 -26.71 5.33 -28.30
C GLY A 163 -27.11 6.28 -27.16
N VAL A 164 -26.87 5.88 -25.91
CA VAL A 164 -26.96 6.75 -24.73
C VAL A 164 -25.54 7.17 -24.35
N GLU A 165 -25.35 8.47 -24.16
CA GLU A 165 -24.14 9.04 -23.57
C GLU A 165 -24.47 9.50 -22.16
N GLY A 166 -23.63 9.11 -21.21
CA GLY A 166 -23.76 9.51 -19.81
C GLY A 166 -22.51 10.18 -19.32
N GLN A 167 -22.68 11.30 -18.60
CA GLN A 167 -21.61 12.02 -17.93
C GLN A 167 -21.86 12.02 -16.42
N VAL A 168 -20.87 11.57 -15.66
CA VAL A 168 -20.90 11.64 -14.20
C VAL A 168 -20.64 13.07 -13.78
N SER A 169 -21.63 13.71 -13.15
CA SER A 169 -21.54 15.11 -12.73
C SER A 169 -21.23 15.29 -11.24
N GLN A 170 -21.49 14.27 -10.42
CA GLN A 170 -21.24 14.33 -8.99
C GLN A 170 -20.94 12.94 -8.43
N LEU A 171 -19.94 12.84 -7.55
CA LEU A 171 -19.72 11.67 -6.71
C LEU A 171 -20.05 12.01 -5.24
N THR A 172 -20.57 11.02 -4.51
CA THR A 172 -20.88 11.15 -3.09
C THR A 172 -20.43 9.89 -2.36
N SER A 173 -20.04 9.99 -1.09
CA SER A 173 -19.59 8.86 -0.28
C SER A 173 -20.20 8.93 1.11
N ASP A 174 -20.36 7.77 1.75
CA ASP A 174 -20.79 7.67 3.15
C ASP A 174 -19.65 7.80 4.17
N ILE A 175 -18.43 8.12 3.71
CA ILE A 175 -17.31 8.45 4.59
C ILE A 175 -17.61 9.77 5.34
N SER A 176 -17.52 9.73 6.66
CA SER A 176 -17.75 10.91 7.51
C SER A 176 -16.79 12.05 7.13
N GLY A 177 -17.32 13.25 6.87
CA GLY A 177 -16.52 14.44 6.55
C GLY A 177 -16.21 14.63 5.07
N SER A 178 -16.64 13.74 4.17
CA SER A 178 -16.59 13.98 2.73
C SER A 178 -17.82 14.75 2.27
N GLY A 179 -17.77 16.08 2.36
CA GLY A 179 -18.77 16.94 1.73
C GLY A 179 -18.61 16.91 0.21
N GLY A 180 -19.25 15.96 -0.48
CA GLY A 180 -19.18 15.78 -1.93
C GLY A 180 -17.78 15.38 -2.42
N LEU A 181 -17.69 14.32 -3.21
CA LEU A 181 -16.44 13.95 -3.86
C LEU A 181 -16.42 14.58 -5.24
N MET A 182 -15.37 15.34 -5.55
CA MET A 182 -15.05 15.60 -6.95
C MET A 182 -14.53 14.31 -7.60
N THR A 183 -14.67 14.19 -8.91
CA THR A 183 -14.31 12.99 -9.70
C THR A 183 -12.82 12.63 -9.70
N ASP A 184 -11.98 13.49 -9.11
CA ASP A 184 -10.54 13.36 -8.86
C ASP A 184 -10.18 13.65 -7.39
N GLY A 185 -11.19 13.73 -6.53
CA GLY A 185 -11.04 14.08 -5.13
C GLY A 185 -10.42 12.96 -4.30
N SER A 186 -9.78 13.36 -3.19
CA SER A 186 -9.33 12.44 -2.15
C SER A 186 -10.18 12.61 -0.89
N VAL A 187 -10.37 11.51 -0.16
CA VAL A 187 -11.12 11.48 1.09
C VAL A 187 -10.31 10.80 2.18
N ARG A 188 -10.44 11.28 3.41
CA ARG A 188 -9.79 10.69 4.58
C ARG A 188 -10.72 9.72 5.26
N LEU A 189 -10.21 8.52 5.50
CA LEU A 189 -10.87 7.42 6.17
C LEU A 189 -10.08 7.08 7.43
N THR A 190 -10.76 6.88 8.56
CA THR A 190 -10.11 6.53 9.81
C THR A 190 -10.59 5.17 10.29
N ILE A 191 -9.65 4.24 10.50
CA ILE A 191 -9.91 2.97 11.18
C ILE A 191 -9.48 3.15 12.64
N ARG A 192 -10.45 3.18 13.54
CA ARG A 192 -10.19 3.39 14.98
C ARG A 192 -9.99 2.08 15.71
N ASN A 193 -9.13 2.11 16.74
CA ASN A 193 -8.92 0.99 17.66
C ASN A 193 -8.59 -0.34 16.94
N CYS A 194 -7.72 -0.29 15.94
CA CYS A 194 -7.23 -1.48 15.25
C CYS A 194 -6.31 -2.28 16.18
N ARG A 195 -6.81 -3.40 16.70
CA ARG A 195 -6.07 -4.31 17.61
C ARG A 195 -5.57 -5.57 16.92
N GLU A 196 -6.22 -5.96 15.84
CA GLU A 196 -5.89 -7.16 15.08
C GLU A 196 -4.75 -6.90 14.11
N ARG A 197 -4.22 -7.98 13.51
CA ARG A 197 -3.20 -7.86 12.46
C ARG A 197 -3.76 -7.16 11.22
N GLN A 198 -5.01 -7.46 10.89
CA GLN A 198 -5.72 -6.88 9.76
C GLN A 198 -6.98 -6.20 10.26
N CYS A 199 -7.19 -4.96 9.84
CA CYS A 199 -8.40 -4.23 10.13
C CYS A 199 -9.00 -3.75 8.82
N SER A 200 -10.31 -3.94 8.69
CA SER A 200 -11.04 -3.60 7.48
C SER A 200 -12.18 -2.65 7.77
N VAL A 201 -12.45 -1.77 6.82
CA VAL A 201 -13.63 -0.90 6.83
C VAL A 201 -14.16 -0.82 5.40
N SER A 202 -15.47 -0.81 5.27
CA SER A 202 -16.13 -0.65 3.98
C SER A 202 -16.78 0.72 3.88
N PHE A 203 -16.83 1.26 2.67
CA PHE A 203 -17.55 2.48 2.35
C PHE A 203 -18.24 2.34 1.00
N ARG A 204 -19.25 3.17 0.77
CA ARG A 204 -20.05 3.18 -0.45
C ARG A 204 -19.90 4.50 -1.18
N VAL A 205 -19.92 4.43 -2.50
CA VAL A 205 -19.83 5.58 -3.38
C VAL A 205 -21.08 5.62 -4.26
N GLY A 206 -21.85 6.68 -4.10
CA GLY A 206 -22.94 7.05 -4.98
C GLY A 206 -22.50 8.04 -6.05
N ALA A 207 -23.34 8.26 -7.05
CA ALA A 207 -23.10 9.27 -8.06
C ALA A 207 -24.38 9.78 -8.70
N ARG A 208 -24.27 10.97 -9.30
CA ARG A 208 -25.22 11.48 -10.28
C ARG A 208 -24.65 11.31 -11.68
N ILE A 209 -25.47 10.77 -12.57
CA ILE A 209 -25.19 10.71 -14.01
C ILE A 209 -26.22 11.55 -14.75
N ASP A 210 -25.74 12.44 -15.61
CA ASP A 210 -26.57 13.15 -16.58
C ASP A 210 -26.47 12.43 -17.92
N LEU A 211 -27.61 12.12 -18.52
CA LEU A 211 -27.74 11.29 -19.72
C LEU A 211 -28.26 12.13 -20.88
N THR A 212 -27.70 11.90 -22.06
CA THR A 212 -28.22 12.38 -23.33
C THR A 212 -28.34 11.20 -24.29
N ARG A 213 -29.35 11.25 -25.16
CA ARG A 213 -29.61 10.17 -26.10
C ARG A 213 -29.43 10.62 -27.53
N SER A 214 -28.75 9.78 -28.30
CA SER A 214 -28.87 9.76 -29.76
C SER A 214 -29.83 8.66 -30.26
N ALA A 215 -29.90 7.50 -29.61
CA ALA A 215 -30.88 6.44 -29.91
C ALA A 215 -31.03 5.42 -28.74
N GLY A 216 -32.08 4.60 -28.75
CA GLY A 216 -32.22 3.41 -27.86
C GLY A 216 -32.39 3.63 -26.34
N GLY A 217 -32.09 2.59 -25.57
CA GLY A 217 -31.96 2.58 -24.12
C GLY A 217 -30.73 1.74 -23.75
N ALA A 218 -30.21 1.88 -22.54
CA ALA A 218 -28.94 1.25 -22.16
C ALA A 218 -28.88 0.81 -20.70
N SER A 219 -28.18 -0.30 -20.45
CA SER A 219 -27.74 -0.72 -19.12
C SER A 219 -26.43 0.01 -18.80
N LEU A 220 -26.46 0.85 -17.77
CA LEU A 220 -25.33 1.70 -17.43
C LEU A 220 -24.66 1.20 -16.14
N VAL A 221 -23.41 0.77 -16.28
CA VAL A 221 -22.54 0.37 -15.18
C VAL A 221 -21.27 1.20 -15.26
N LEU A 222 -20.90 1.84 -14.16
CA LEU A 222 -19.71 2.67 -14.09
C LEU A 222 -18.60 1.95 -13.30
N PRO A 223 -17.49 1.57 -13.95
CA PRO A 223 -16.33 1.05 -13.22
C PRO A 223 -15.65 2.19 -12.48
N LEU A 224 -15.69 2.11 -11.15
CA LEU A 224 -14.95 2.99 -10.25
C LEU A 224 -13.77 2.21 -9.67
N SER A 225 -12.61 2.86 -9.65
CA SER A 225 -11.37 2.34 -9.08
C SER A 225 -10.95 3.22 -7.90
N ALA A 226 -10.43 2.58 -6.85
CA ALA A 226 -10.00 3.27 -5.65
C ALA A 226 -8.56 2.86 -5.31
N THR A 227 -7.72 3.84 -4.98
CA THR A 227 -6.38 3.62 -4.42
C THR A 227 -6.29 4.22 -3.02
N ALA A 228 -5.37 3.73 -2.20
CA ALA A 228 -5.21 4.18 -0.83
C ALA A 228 -3.74 4.39 -0.46
N THR A 229 -3.50 5.39 0.38
CA THR A 229 -2.21 5.65 1.01
C THR A 229 -2.41 5.85 2.50
N VAL A 230 -1.55 5.24 3.32
CA VAL A 230 -1.57 5.42 4.77
C VAL A 230 -0.93 6.76 5.09
N LEU A 231 -1.67 7.64 5.77
CA LEU A 231 -1.17 8.95 6.24
C LEU A 231 -0.51 8.83 7.61
N SER A 232 -1.15 8.10 8.52
CA SER A 232 -0.60 7.88 9.87
C SER A 232 -1.13 6.58 10.50
N ALA A 233 -0.35 6.02 11.43
CA ALA A 233 -0.71 4.88 12.26
C ALA A 233 -0.12 5.11 13.66
N ARG A 234 -0.96 5.35 14.67
CA ARG A 234 -0.53 5.80 16.02
C ARG A 234 -1.19 5.02 17.15
#